data_AF-A0A920YQ82-F1
#
_entry.id   AF-A0A920YQ82-F1
#
_cell.length_a   1.000
_cell.length_b   1.000
_cell.length_c   1.000
_cell.angle_alpha   90.00
_cell.angle_beta   90.00
_cell.angle_gamma   90.00
#
_symmetry.space_group_name_H-M   'P 1'
#
loop_
_entity.id
_entity.type
_entity.pdbx_description
1 polymer ?
#
loop_
_entity_poly.entity_id
_entity_poly.type
_entity_poly.pdbx_seq_one_letter_code
_entity_poly.pdbx_strand_id
1 'polypeptide(L)'
;MKRISAAFLLALTILLMIFSVTSWAEDDREGYWECIEVRHETKHFNEELVDKDYWSYSMSGSAGTGTFTSTYIGPGQEDDYMTRAKNGENGMVTGSVSKPPKYINGGQTVKLKINLSVSTSKQHAIDWDGDADAWFDETDIPIGYITGSALRFTEKGFDGEDIDLSAWIYAPTNWRAKEYGNRPKLNTEVSAQAPYGSKEDDKISIYTQVGMGNMASRTEYVYRWHAEGKAPLENTSPDGKGSDEQKRSEEEKRILEAWRKNQQNTITKPEVTPDPQYKDSGIRFSDLWGQVAIRRKGGYDDDWEYARLDTIIYYGDEIWTEADSGCVLILRSMNTFVVKEKTVMHIPEEEKYPSAIEILSGNVWTNLKKMWEGGEFRIEMQQVVAGARGTTFAAEQTDESSAFYLFTSSADVTSKITGEKVTLKPGEYAEVDSDGIITVKTFDIPSKAKELSLPMEILKDDGYKEGGNLNMAGSLRIILPVAGIIAVIVAAAIIISKKKKAAQQIIKHTLTPGEAVPKEYRFESPMPSSGTTKPLVEPATAEGTDTWICSCGKVNKGNFCISCGKAKGATVPPGKKLFCGNCGSERKQDAKFCAKCGQRL
;
A
#
# COMPACT_ATOMS: atom_id res chain seq x y z
N MET A 1 13.82 86.63 4.42
CA MET A 1 13.44 85.27 4.89
C MET A 1 12.05 85.36 5.54
N LYS A 2 10.98 85.01 4.81
CA LYS A 2 9.61 84.99 5.34
C LYS A 2 9.43 83.70 6.15
N ARG A 3 9.01 83.83 7.41
CA ARG A 3 8.74 82.71 8.32
C ARG A 3 7.60 81.86 7.75
N ILE A 4 7.92 80.67 7.28
CA ILE A 4 6.92 79.64 6.93
C ILE A 4 6.23 79.28 8.25
N SER A 5 4.91 79.45 8.33
CA SER A 5 4.16 79.19 9.55
C SER A 5 4.18 77.69 9.85
N ALA A 6 4.25 77.33 11.13
CA ALA A 6 4.24 75.92 11.57
C ALA A 6 2.99 75.15 11.07
N ALA A 7 1.90 75.86 10.79
CA ALA A 7 0.70 75.30 10.17
C ALA A 7 0.93 74.82 8.72
N PHE A 8 1.82 75.47 7.96
CA PHE A 8 2.15 75.07 6.59
C PHE A 8 3.04 73.83 6.54
N LEU A 9 3.97 73.70 7.50
CA LEU A 9 4.76 72.49 7.70
C LEU A 9 3.89 71.31 8.15
N LEU A 10 2.94 71.55 9.06
CA LEU A 10 2.01 70.51 9.54
C LEU A 10 1.06 70.05 8.42
N ALA A 11 0.56 70.98 7.60
CA ALA A 11 -0.27 70.65 6.44
C ALA A 11 0.51 69.88 5.37
N LEU A 12 1.79 70.21 5.14
CA LEU A 12 2.64 69.47 4.20
C LEU A 12 2.99 68.06 4.71
N THR A 13 3.18 67.89 6.01
CA THR A 13 3.37 66.56 6.62
C THR A 13 2.09 65.73 6.62
N ILE A 14 0.93 66.35 6.82
CA ILE A 14 -0.37 65.66 6.74
C ILE A 14 -0.66 65.30 5.27
N LEU A 15 -0.32 66.15 4.31
CA LEU A 15 -0.44 65.84 2.88
C LEU A 15 0.50 64.68 2.48
N LEU A 16 1.75 64.67 2.96
CA LEU A 16 2.70 63.57 2.74
C LEU A 16 2.26 62.26 3.43
N MET A 17 1.62 62.32 4.61
CA MET A 17 1.07 61.14 5.29
C MET A 17 -0.23 60.62 4.66
N ILE A 18 -1.05 61.49 4.05
CA ILE A 18 -2.25 61.07 3.30
C ILE A 18 -1.86 60.50 1.93
N PHE A 19 -0.73 60.91 1.34
CA PHE A 19 -0.17 60.30 0.13
C PHE A 19 0.65 59.02 0.38
N SER A 20 0.78 58.56 1.63
CA SER A 20 1.51 57.32 1.94
C SER A 20 0.63 56.05 1.88
N VAL A 21 -0.67 56.17 1.56
CA VAL A 21 -1.57 55.01 1.52
C VAL A 21 -2.59 55.15 0.39
N THR A 22 -2.13 55.03 -0.86
CA THR A 22 -2.80 54.32 -1.96
C THR A 22 -1.90 54.35 -3.20
N SER A 23 -1.01 53.38 -3.31
CA SER A 23 -0.79 52.64 -4.55
C SER A 23 0.03 51.41 -4.17
N TRP A 24 -0.65 50.28 -3.98
CA TRP A 24 -0.03 49.03 -4.42
C TRP A 24 0.29 49.31 -5.89
N ALA A 25 1.56 49.46 -6.24
CA ALA A 25 1.94 49.34 -7.63
C ALA A 25 1.48 47.93 -8.02
N GLU A 26 0.39 47.84 -8.77
CA GLU A 26 0.20 46.69 -9.65
C GLU A 26 1.46 46.67 -10.48
N ASP A 27 2.34 45.74 -10.13
CA ASP A 27 3.62 45.57 -10.75
C ASP A 27 3.33 45.09 -12.17
N ASP A 28 3.29 46.02 -13.12
CA ASP A 28 3.02 45.80 -14.55
C ASP A 28 4.08 44.89 -15.23
N ARG A 29 4.94 44.22 -14.45
CA ARG A 29 5.85 43.18 -14.92
C ARG A 29 5.03 42.02 -15.50
N GLU A 30 5.08 41.92 -16.81
CA GLU A 30 4.56 40.78 -17.55
C GLU A 30 5.47 39.55 -17.38
N GLY A 31 4.92 38.39 -17.72
CA GLY A 31 5.63 37.11 -17.69
C GLY A 31 4.98 36.06 -16.79
N TYR A 32 5.24 34.81 -17.11
CA TYR A 32 4.64 33.66 -16.45
C TYR A 32 5.55 32.44 -16.47
N TRP A 33 5.34 31.58 -15.48
CA TRP A 33 5.95 30.26 -15.36
C TRP A 33 5.09 29.20 -16.05
N GLU A 34 5.74 28.33 -16.82
CA GLU A 34 5.14 27.11 -17.40
C GLU A 34 5.79 25.87 -16.78
N CYS A 35 4.99 24.96 -16.24
CA CYS A 35 5.45 23.66 -15.77
C CYS A 35 5.85 22.81 -16.98
N ILE A 36 7.14 22.48 -17.08
CA ILE A 36 7.72 21.74 -18.20
C ILE A 36 8.09 20.30 -17.84
N GLU A 37 8.26 20.00 -16.55
CA GLU A 37 8.71 18.67 -16.10
C GLU A 37 8.17 18.39 -14.69
N VAL A 38 7.88 17.11 -14.40
CA VAL A 38 7.50 16.64 -13.06
C VAL A 38 8.35 15.43 -12.72
N ARG A 39 9.01 15.48 -11.57
CA ARG A 39 9.89 14.41 -11.08
C ARG A 39 9.45 13.98 -9.68
N HIS A 40 9.61 12.71 -9.38
CA HIS A 40 9.21 12.15 -8.10
C HIS A 40 10.31 11.26 -7.53
N GLU A 41 10.54 11.39 -6.23
CA GLU A 41 11.49 10.60 -5.48
C GLU A 41 10.92 10.25 -4.10
N THR A 42 11.25 9.05 -3.62
CA THR A 42 11.05 8.67 -2.22
C THR A 42 12.41 8.32 -1.61
N LYS A 43 12.60 8.64 -0.33
CA LYS A 43 13.88 8.40 0.34
C LYS A 43 13.71 8.09 1.82
N HIS A 44 14.46 7.09 2.27
CA HIS A 44 14.66 6.78 3.67
C HIS A 44 16.05 7.28 4.08
N PHE A 45 16.07 8.41 4.75
CA PHE A 45 17.29 8.97 5.34
C PHE A 45 17.84 8.03 6.40
N ASN A 46 19.14 7.78 6.40
CA ASN A 46 19.81 6.93 7.39
C ASN A 46 19.30 5.49 7.45
N GLU A 47 18.77 4.95 6.35
CA GLU A 47 18.30 3.57 6.28
C GLU A 47 19.37 2.56 6.72
N GLU A 48 20.64 2.82 6.37
CA GLU A 48 21.78 2.01 6.78
C GLU A 48 22.04 2.00 8.29
N LEU A 49 21.53 2.99 9.02
CA LEU A 49 21.63 3.08 10.48
C LEU A 49 20.45 2.41 11.20
N VAL A 50 19.45 1.93 10.45
CA VAL A 50 18.30 1.24 11.03
C VAL A 50 18.72 -0.10 11.60
N ASP A 51 18.52 -0.26 12.90
CA ASP A 51 18.59 -1.57 13.53
C ASP A 51 17.36 -2.41 13.15
N LYS A 52 17.53 -3.27 12.14
CA LYS A 52 16.49 -4.15 11.59
C LYS A 52 16.04 -5.26 12.55
N ASP A 53 16.69 -5.41 13.72
CA ASP A 53 16.22 -6.26 14.81
C ASP A 53 15.18 -5.54 15.69
N TYR A 54 15.14 -4.20 15.65
CA TYR A 54 14.27 -3.37 16.47
C TYR A 54 13.21 -2.61 15.69
N TRP A 55 13.45 -2.27 14.42
CA TRP A 55 12.53 -1.46 13.63
C TRP A 55 12.25 -2.05 12.25
N SER A 56 10.99 -1.92 11.83
CA SER A 56 10.51 -2.21 10.49
C SER A 56 9.86 -0.96 9.92
N TYR A 57 10.26 -0.59 8.72
CA TYR A 57 9.75 0.57 8.00
C TYR A 57 9.15 0.17 6.65
N SER A 58 8.12 0.88 6.22
CA SER A 58 7.60 0.83 4.86
C SER A 58 7.25 2.24 4.38
N MET A 59 7.49 2.49 3.10
CA MET A 59 7.31 3.80 2.47
C MET A 59 6.77 3.58 1.06
N SER A 60 5.82 4.40 0.67
CA SER A 60 5.34 4.52 -0.71
C SER A 60 4.89 5.96 -0.95
N GLY A 61 4.84 6.38 -2.20
CA GLY A 61 4.38 7.71 -2.57
C GLY A 61 4.35 7.87 -4.06
N SER A 62 3.55 8.82 -4.52
CA SER A 62 3.42 9.18 -5.92
C SER A 62 2.98 10.64 -6.04
N ALA A 63 3.60 11.43 -6.91
CA ALA A 63 3.15 12.77 -7.33
C ALA A 63 2.43 13.61 -6.24
N GLY A 64 3.16 14.02 -5.20
CA GLY A 64 2.63 14.83 -4.09
C GLY A 64 1.97 14.04 -2.96
N THR A 65 1.93 12.71 -3.03
CA THR A 65 1.41 11.83 -1.96
C THR A 65 2.51 11.03 -1.29
N GLY A 66 2.28 10.63 -0.03
CA GLY A 66 3.18 9.77 0.73
C GLY A 66 2.43 8.93 1.75
N THR A 67 2.84 7.68 1.91
CA THR A 67 2.39 6.78 2.97
C THR A 67 3.59 6.09 3.58
N PHE A 68 3.71 6.22 4.90
CA PHE A 68 4.84 5.76 5.68
C PHE A 68 4.35 4.97 6.89
N THR A 69 5.00 3.87 7.19
CA THR A 69 4.75 3.08 8.38
C THR A 69 6.07 2.82 9.09
N SER A 70 6.07 2.97 10.40
CA SER A 70 7.15 2.50 11.25
C SER A 70 6.58 1.58 12.32
N THR A 71 7.24 0.46 12.57
CA THR A 71 6.85 -0.55 13.54
C THR A 71 8.05 -0.97 14.37
N TYR A 72 7.91 -0.89 15.69
CA TYR A 72 8.87 -1.45 16.63
C TYR A 72 8.72 -2.98 16.71
N ILE A 73 9.74 -3.70 16.28
CA ILE A 73 9.80 -5.18 16.23
C ILE A 73 10.81 -5.77 17.22
N GLY A 74 11.45 -4.93 18.03
CA GLY A 74 12.38 -5.37 19.07
C GLY A 74 11.71 -6.16 20.20
N PRO A 75 12.49 -6.85 21.05
CA PRO A 75 11.96 -7.56 22.20
C PRO A 75 11.28 -6.58 23.16
N GLY A 76 10.09 -6.93 23.65
CA GLY A 76 9.49 -6.20 24.76
C GLY A 76 10.32 -6.43 26.01
N GLN A 77 11.04 -5.42 26.49
CA GLN A 77 11.77 -5.50 27.74
C GLN A 77 10.91 -4.98 28.90
N GLU A 78 10.91 -5.69 30.01
CA GLU A 78 10.45 -5.17 31.30
C GLU A 78 11.61 -4.34 31.89
N ASP A 79 11.65 -3.05 31.56
CA ASP A 79 12.56 -2.09 32.19
C ASP A 79 11.73 -1.24 33.18
N ASP A 80 12.16 -1.24 34.43
CA ASP A 80 11.44 -0.76 35.61
C ASP A 80 11.57 0.75 35.86
N TYR A 81 12.37 1.45 35.05
CA TYR A 81 12.61 2.90 35.21
C TYR A 81 12.01 3.78 34.10
N MET A 82 11.69 3.26 32.91
CA MET A 82 11.09 4.03 31.82
C MET A 82 10.10 3.21 30.99
N THR A 83 9.00 3.84 30.57
CA THR A 83 8.07 3.20 29.63
C THR A 83 8.76 2.99 28.28
N ARG A 84 9.05 1.73 27.95
CA ARG A 84 9.70 1.32 26.68
C ARG A 84 8.66 0.98 25.61
N ALA A 85 9.12 1.05 24.36
CA ALA A 85 8.38 0.57 23.20
C ALA A 85 8.02 -0.91 23.38
N LYS A 86 6.80 -1.28 22.98
CA LYS A 86 6.35 -2.67 23.02
C LYS A 86 6.40 -3.26 21.62
N ASN A 87 6.81 -4.52 21.51
CA ASN A 87 6.80 -5.23 20.23
C ASN A 87 5.44 -5.10 19.52
N GLY A 88 5.47 -4.71 18.25
CA GLY A 88 4.31 -4.45 17.40
C GLY A 88 3.73 -3.03 17.51
N GLU A 89 4.28 -2.17 18.37
CA GLU A 89 3.92 -0.76 18.40
C GLU A 89 4.24 -0.09 17.06
N ASN A 90 3.29 0.64 16.50
CA ASN A 90 3.41 1.20 15.16
C ASN A 90 2.70 2.55 15.01
N GLY A 91 3.16 3.29 14.02
CA GLY A 91 2.55 4.50 13.53
C GLY A 91 2.55 4.50 12.01
N MET A 92 1.52 5.11 11.44
CA MET A 92 1.41 5.34 10.01
C MET A 92 1.04 6.77 9.74
N VAL A 93 1.76 7.38 8.80
CA VAL A 93 1.48 8.68 8.25
C VAL A 93 1.00 8.50 6.81
N THR A 94 -0.12 9.10 6.48
CA THR A 94 -0.53 9.31 5.09
C THR A 94 -0.65 10.81 4.84
N GLY A 95 -0.22 11.26 3.67
CA GLY A 95 -0.33 12.66 3.32
C GLY A 95 -0.39 12.91 1.83
N SER A 96 -0.87 14.09 1.48
CA SER A 96 -0.99 14.59 0.12
C SER A 96 -0.82 16.10 0.09
N VAL A 97 -0.12 16.60 -0.94
CA VAL A 97 -0.10 17.99 -1.35
C VAL A 97 -0.68 18.07 -2.75
N SER A 98 -1.65 18.97 -2.98
CA SER A 98 -2.30 19.10 -4.28
C SER A 98 -1.31 19.51 -5.37
N LYS A 99 -1.54 19.01 -6.59
CA LYS A 99 -0.77 19.39 -7.77
C LYS A 99 -0.83 20.93 -8.00
N PRO A 100 0.31 21.61 -8.17
CA PRO A 100 0.34 23.03 -8.54
C PRO A 100 -0.18 23.30 -9.97
N PRO A 101 -0.59 24.55 -10.30
CA PRO A 101 -1.08 24.91 -11.64
C PRO A 101 -0.02 24.72 -12.73
N LYS A 102 -0.44 24.38 -13.96
CA LYS A 102 0.50 24.27 -15.09
C LYS A 102 1.13 25.61 -15.45
N TYR A 103 0.35 26.68 -15.41
CA TYR A 103 0.79 28.04 -15.72
C TYR A 103 0.56 28.97 -14.52
N ILE A 104 1.55 29.81 -14.19
CA ILE A 104 1.51 30.70 -13.02
C ILE A 104 2.06 32.06 -13.44
N ASN A 105 1.28 33.14 -13.35
CA ASN A 105 1.82 34.48 -13.62
C ASN A 105 2.88 34.87 -12.56
N GLY A 106 3.88 35.65 -12.95
CA GLY A 106 4.76 36.29 -11.97
C GLY A 106 3.96 37.08 -10.94
N GLY A 107 4.30 36.97 -9.67
CA GLY A 107 3.59 37.64 -8.58
C GLY A 107 2.21 37.04 -8.24
N GLN A 108 1.76 35.99 -8.93
CA GLN A 108 0.50 35.31 -8.61
C GLN A 108 0.60 34.55 -7.29
N THR A 109 -0.42 34.64 -6.45
CA THR A 109 -0.55 33.76 -5.29
C THR A 109 -0.94 32.35 -5.74
N VAL A 110 -0.09 31.37 -5.43
CA VAL A 110 -0.36 29.94 -5.67
C VAL A 110 -0.83 29.34 -4.37
N LYS A 111 -1.90 28.53 -4.45
CA LYS A 111 -2.53 27.87 -3.31
C LYS A 111 -2.43 26.36 -3.48
N LEU A 112 -2.01 25.67 -2.43
CA LEU A 112 -1.89 24.21 -2.40
C LEU A 112 -2.65 23.66 -1.20
N LYS A 113 -3.39 22.58 -1.41
CA LYS A 113 -4.09 21.86 -0.33
C LYS A 113 -3.19 20.78 0.23
N ILE A 114 -3.04 20.77 1.54
CA ILE A 114 -2.30 19.77 2.30
C ILE A 114 -3.31 18.96 3.11
N ASN A 115 -3.22 17.64 2.99
CA ASN A 115 -3.90 16.70 3.86
C ASN A 115 -2.85 15.79 4.47
N LEU A 116 -2.91 15.60 5.77
CA LEU A 116 -2.02 14.75 6.55
C LEU A 116 -2.87 14.00 7.57
N SER A 117 -2.55 12.73 7.77
CA SER A 117 -3.12 11.94 8.83
C SER A 117 -2.10 11.01 9.45
N VAL A 118 -2.14 10.90 10.77
CA VAL A 118 -1.37 9.93 11.55
C VAL A 118 -2.34 8.97 12.21
N SER A 119 -1.98 7.70 12.21
CA SER A 119 -2.77 6.63 12.83
C SER A 119 -1.87 5.57 13.44
N THR A 120 -2.44 4.77 14.32
CA THR A 120 -1.75 3.67 14.99
C THR A 120 -2.74 2.52 15.21
N SER A 121 -2.26 1.28 15.09
CA SER A 121 -3.03 0.10 15.51
C SER A 121 -2.63 -0.39 16.90
N LYS A 122 -1.42 -0.06 17.36
CA LYS A 122 -0.90 -0.38 18.69
C LYS A 122 0.09 0.70 19.10
N GLN A 123 -0.19 1.39 20.21
CA GLN A 123 0.69 2.41 20.77
C GLN A 123 0.80 2.25 22.28
N HIS A 124 2.00 2.45 22.80
CA HIS A 124 2.33 2.33 24.21
C HIS A 124 3.27 3.46 24.66
N ALA A 125 4.44 3.61 24.04
CA ALA A 125 5.49 4.52 24.49
C ALA A 125 6.13 5.39 23.39
N ILE A 126 5.85 5.12 22.12
CA ILE A 126 6.42 5.84 20.98
C ILE A 126 5.42 6.90 20.51
N ASP A 127 5.88 8.13 20.36
CA ASP A 127 5.14 9.18 19.68
C ASP A 127 5.27 9.03 18.17
N TRP A 128 4.22 9.41 17.44
CA TRP A 128 4.21 9.34 15.99
C TRP A 128 3.82 10.68 15.42
N ASP A 129 4.59 11.15 14.45
CA ASP A 129 4.37 12.41 13.76
C ASP A 129 4.69 12.28 12.27
N GLY A 130 4.06 13.15 11.50
CA GLY A 130 4.29 13.31 10.08
C GLY A 130 4.16 14.76 9.68
N ASP A 131 4.95 15.16 8.70
CA ASP A 131 5.10 16.51 8.22
C ASP A 131 4.79 16.60 6.72
N ALA A 132 4.40 17.78 6.28
CA ALA A 132 4.26 18.09 4.87
C ALA A 132 4.71 19.51 4.61
N ASP A 133 5.25 19.72 3.42
CA ASP A 133 5.81 21.01 3.05
C ASP A 133 5.67 21.27 1.56
N ALA A 134 5.71 22.55 1.21
CA ALA A 134 5.95 22.96 -0.15
C ALA A 134 6.81 24.23 -0.21
N TRP A 135 7.63 24.34 -1.26
CA TRP A 135 8.53 25.47 -1.48
C TRP A 135 8.64 25.81 -2.95
N PHE A 136 8.72 27.10 -3.27
CA PHE A 136 9.43 27.55 -4.47
C PHE A 136 10.93 27.56 -4.17
N ASP A 137 11.73 26.95 -5.02
CA ASP A 137 13.18 26.87 -4.82
C ASP A 137 13.91 26.62 -6.15
N GLU A 138 15.24 26.62 -6.14
CA GLU A 138 16.07 26.28 -7.30
C GLU A 138 15.76 24.86 -7.82
N THR A 139 16.04 24.59 -9.10
CA THR A 139 15.82 23.27 -9.68
C THR A 139 16.89 22.27 -9.23
N ASP A 140 16.58 20.99 -9.33
CA ASP A 140 17.55 19.89 -9.13
C ASP A 140 18.13 19.84 -7.70
N ILE A 141 17.41 20.37 -6.71
CA ILE A 141 17.78 20.31 -5.30
C ILE A 141 17.48 18.90 -4.77
N PRO A 142 18.49 18.19 -4.24
CA PRO A 142 18.28 16.83 -3.75
C PRO A 142 17.24 16.77 -2.63
N ILE A 143 16.45 15.69 -2.59
CA ILE A 143 15.51 15.44 -1.51
C ILE A 143 16.21 15.51 -0.14
N GLY A 144 15.57 16.20 0.81
CA GLY A 144 16.13 16.51 2.14
C GLY A 144 16.87 17.84 2.24
N TYR A 145 17.07 18.55 1.12
CA TYR A 145 17.67 19.88 1.10
C TYR A 145 16.68 20.92 0.56
N ILE A 146 16.94 22.17 0.92
CA ILE A 146 16.35 23.41 0.39
C ILE A 146 17.44 24.47 0.30
N THR A 147 17.34 25.42 -0.60
CA THR A 147 18.27 26.56 -0.64
C THR A 147 17.90 27.61 0.40
N GLY A 148 18.84 28.52 0.70
CA GLY A 148 18.57 29.67 1.57
C GLY A 148 17.60 30.70 0.96
N SER A 149 17.33 30.61 -0.34
CA SER A 149 16.36 31.44 -1.07
C SER A 149 15.00 30.77 -1.24
N ALA A 150 14.81 29.56 -0.70
CA ALA A 150 13.55 28.85 -0.80
C ALA A 150 12.40 29.66 -0.17
N LEU A 151 11.33 29.84 -0.92
CA LEU A 151 10.11 30.49 -0.46
C LEU A 151 9.09 29.43 -0.07
N ARG A 152 8.84 29.28 1.24
CA ARG A 152 7.90 28.29 1.78
C ARG A 152 6.45 28.69 1.52
N PHE A 153 5.63 27.71 1.17
CA PHE A 153 4.18 27.82 1.19
C PHE A 153 3.71 27.76 2.63
N THR A 154 3.06 28.82 3.09
CA THR A 154 2.62 28.95 4.48
C THR A 154 1.19 29.45 4.53
N GLU A 155 0.57 29.34 5.70
CA GLU A 155 -0.70 29.99 6.02
C GLU A 155 -0.56 30.54 7.43
N LYS A 156 -1.17 31.69 7.70
CA LYS A 156 -1.13 32.30 9.03
C LYS A 156 -2.22 31.72 9.93
N GLY A 157 -1.83 31.28 11.12
CA GLY A 157 -2.73 30.90 12.19
C GLY A 157 -3.46 32.11 12.77
N PHE A 158 -4.40 31.86 13.69
CA PHE A 158 -5.15 32.91 14.40
C PHE A 158 -4.26 33.82 15.26
N ASP A 159 -3.09 33.33 15.63
CA ASP A 159 -2.05 34.04 16.36
C ASP A 159 -1.11 34.86 15.47
N GLY A 160 -1.25 34.76 14.14
CA GLY A 160 -0.40 35.44 13.15
C GLY A 160 0.93 34.72 12.87
N GLU A 161 1.17 33.56 13.49
CA GLU A 161 2.33 32.71 13.21
C GLU A 161 2.02 31.75 12.06
N ASP A 162 3.06 31.18 11.44
CA ASP A 162 2.85 30.17 10.40
C ASP A 162 2.25 28.90 11.01
N ILE A 163 1.24 28.34 10.37
CA ILE A 163 0.65 27.07 10.80
C ILE A 163 1.71 25.99 10.70
N ASP A 164 1.87 25.23 11.78
CA ASP A 164 2.67 24.01 11.77
C ASP A 164 2.01 22.97 10.86
N LEU A 165 2.73 22.55 9.82
CA LEU A 165 2.28 21.60 8.80
C LEU A 165 2.57 20.15 9.22
N SER A 166 2.27 19.84 10.48
CA SER A 166 2.47 18.54 11.07
C SER A 166 1.17 17.96 11.63
N ALA A 167 1.11 16.64 11.65
CA ALA A 167 0.11 15.86 12.37
C ALA A 167 0.85 14.89 13.32
N TRP A 168 0.31 14.69 14.52
CA TRP A 168 0.96 13.88 15.55
C TRP A 168 -0.01 13.17 16.49
N ILE A 169 0.45 12.06 17.04
CA ILE A 169 -0.17 11.28 18.10
C ILE A 169 0.90 10.96 19.15
N TYR A 170 0.78 11.55 20.32
CA TYR A 170 1.62 11.22 21.47
C TYR A 170 1.22 9.88 22.08
N ALA A 171 2.22 9.15 22.58
CA ALA A 171 1.98 7.92 23.30
C ALA A 171 1.12 8.17 24.56
N PRO A 172 0.26 7.24 24.98
CA PRO A 172 -0.53 7.39 26.21
C PRO A 172 0.32 7.57 27.48
N THR A 173 1.56 7.10 27.48
CA THR A 173 2.51 7.28 28.57
C THR A 173 3.21 8.64 28.55
N ASN A 174 3.10 9.38 27.44
CA ASN A 174 3.71 10.68 27.29
C ASN A 174 2.84 11.77 27.94
N TRP A 175 3.45 12.60 28.79
CA TRP A 175 2.77 13.73 29.42
C TRP A 175 2.24 14.75 28.39
N ARG A 176 2.89 14.88 27.22
CA ARG A 176 2.44 15.75 26.13
C ARG A 176 1.04 15.41 25.62
N ALA A 177 0.65 14.14 25.69
CA ALA A 177 -0.71 13.72 25.34
C ALA A 177 -1.78 14.41 26.21
N LYS A 178 -1.46 14.73 27.47
CA LYS A 178 -2.37 15.43 28.40
C LYS A 178 -2.30 16.95 28.29
N GLU A 179 -1.12 17.50 28.02
CA GLU A 179 -0.89 18.95 28.02
C GLU A 179 -1.16 19.60 26.67
N TYR A 180 -0.67 19.00 25.58
CA TYR A 180 -0.80 19.53 24.22
C TYR A 180 -1.88 18.83 23.41
N GLY A 181 -2.22 17.58 23.77
CA GLY A 181 -3.17 16.77 23.03
C GLY A 181 -2.61 16.25 21.71
N ASN A 182 -3.42 15.45 21.02
CA ASN A 182 -3.06 14.85 19.73
C ASN A 182 -3.68 15.66 18.58
N ARG A 183 -2.94 15.78 17.47
CA ARG A 183 -3.43 16.34 16.21
C ARG A 183 -3.31 15.29 15.11
N PRO A 184 -4.16 14.25 15.12
CA PRO A 184 -4.00 13.09 14.22
C PRO A 184 -4.34 13.42 12.76
N LYS A 185 -4.93 14.58 12.47
CA LYS A 185 -5.26 15.02 11.11
C LYS A 185 -4.96 16.50 10.95
N LEU A 186 -4.46 16.86 9.77
CA LEU A 186 -4.30 18.23 9.31
C LEU A 186 -4.83 18.33 7.89
N ASN A 187 -5.85 19.17 7.69
CA ASN A 187 -6.34 19.55 6.37
C ASN A 187 -6.30 21.07 6.29
N THR A 188 -5.45 21.62 5.42
CA THR A 188 -5.29 23.06 5.29
C THR A 188 -4.96 23.44 3.85
N GLU A 189 -5.14 24.72 3.53
CA GLU A 189 -4.62 25.32 2.32
C GLU A 189 -3.45 26.22 2.71
N VAL A 190 -2.35 26.14 1.96
CA VAL A 190 -1.17 26.99 2.12
C VAL A 190 -0.95 27.79 0.85
N SER A 191 -0.29 28.93 0.97
CA SER A 191 -0.02 29.77 -0.19
C SER A 191 1.37 30.39 -0.19
N ALA A 192 1.85 30.70 -1.38
CA ALA A 192 3.04 31.50 -1.60
C ALA A 192 2.85 32.35 -2.85
N GLN A 193 3.46 33.54 -2.86
CA GLN A 193 3.48 34.39 -4.04
C GLN A 193 4.59 33.90 -4.98
N ALA A 194 4.25 33.60 -6.23
CA ALA A 194 5.22 33.17 -7.22
C ALA A 194 6.24 34.30 -7.49
N PRO A 195 7.56 34.01 -7.45
CA PRO A 195 8.55 35.02 -7.81
C PRO A 195 8.47 35.37 -9.29
N TYR A 196 9.13 36.45 -9.69
CA TYR A 196 9.32 36.78 -11.10
C TYR A 196 10.63 36.17 -11.59
N GLY A 197 10.65 35.64 -12.82
CA GLY A 197 11.89 35.35 -13.50
C GLY A 197 12.66 36.63 -13.84
N SER A 198 13.98 36.53 -13.98
CA SER A 198 14.84 37.65 -14.34
C SER A 198 15.02 37.77 -15.85
N LYS A 199 14.99 36.65 -16.57
CA LYS A 199 15.13 36.56 -18.04
C LYS A 199 14.38 35.34 -18.58
N GLU A 200 14.11 35.35 -19.87
CA GLU A 200 13.56 34.20 -20.61
C GLU A 200 14.32 32.91 -20.29
N ASP A 201 13.57 31.80 -20.19
CA ASP A 201 14.08 30.47 -19.88
C ASP A 201 14.69 30.29 -18.48
N ASP A 202 14.59 31.28 -17.58
CA ASP A 202 14.90 31.06 -16.17
C ASP A 202 14.06 29.89 -15.62
N LYS A 203 14.61 29.17 -14.64
CA LYS A 203 13.95 28.00 -14.05
C LYS A 203 13.77 28.14 -12.55
N ILE A 204 12.67 27.60 -12.08
CA ILE A 204 12.37 27.42 -10.66
C ILE A 204 11.61 26.11 -10.49
N SER A 205 11.68 25.53 -9.30
CA SER A 205 10.90 24.35 -8.94
C SER A 205 9.89 24.66 -7.85
N ILE A 206 8.72 24.05 -7.94
CA ILE A 206 7.87 23.85 -6.76
C ILE A 206 8.16 22.45 -6.24
N TYR A 207 8.69 22.35 -5.02
CA TYR A 207 8.81 21.08 -4.32
C TYR A 207 7.58 20.89 -3.44
N THR A 208 7.01 19.70 -3.47
CA THR A 208 5.99 19.23 -2.52
C THR A 208 6.55 18.02 -1.80
N GLN A 209 6.37 17.94 -0.49
CA GLN A 209 6.92 16.87 0.34
C GLN A 209 5.93 16.41 1.39
N VAL A 210 5.92 15.11 1.64
CA VAL A 210 5.27 14.47 2.80
C VAL A 210 6.31 13.58 3.47
N GLY A 211 6.37 13.57 4.81
CA GLY A 211 7.37 12.86 5.58
C GLY A 211 6.82 12.17 6.83
N MET A 212 7.61 11.21 7.31
CA MET A 212 7.49 10.59 8.62
C MET A 212 8.90 10.29 9.15
N GLY A 213 9.36 11.08 10.11
CA GLY A 213 10.69 10.95 10.69
C GLY A 213 11.78 10.99 9.61
N ASN A 214 12.44 9.85 9.39
CA ASN A 214 13.50 9.73 8.39
C ASN A 214 13.01 9.29 7.00
N MET A 215 11.71 9.17 6.75
CA MET A 215 11.19 8.82 5.43
C MET A 215 10.53 10.05 4.80
N ALA A 216 10.75 10.26 3.51
CA ALA A 216 10.11 11.34 2.77
C ALA A 216 9.72 10.90 1.36
N SER A 217 8.64 11.50 0.87
CA SER A 217 8.20 11.44 -0.51
C SER A 217 8.12 12.87 -1.03
N ARG A 218 8.86 13.16 -2.10
CA ARG A 218 8.97 14.51 -2.67
C ARG A 218 8.63 14.48 -4.17
N THR A 219 7.88 15.47 -4.61
CA THR A 219 7.66 15.75 -6.04
C THR A 219 8.16 17.14 -6.37
N GLU A 220 9.00 17.21 -7.40
CA GLU A 220 9.51 18.43 -8.02
C GLU A 220 8.69 18.74 -9.27
N TYR A 221 8.14 19.95 -9.33
CA TYR A 221 7.51 20.52 -10.52
C TYR A 221 8.43 21.60 -11.07
N VAL A 222 9.10 21.33 -12.19
CA VAL A 222 10.06 22.26 -12.81
C VAL A 222 9.31 23.21 -13.72
N TYR A 223 9.51 24.51 -13.48
CA TYR A 223 8.94 25.60 -14.24
C TYR A 223 10.00 26.33 -15.05
N ARG A 224 9.56 26.86 -16.19
CA ARG A 224 10.33 27.72 -17.07
C ARG A 224 9.63 29.08 -17.21
N TRP A 225 10.41 30.15 -17.12
CA TRP A 225 9.93 31.52 -17.25
C TRP A 225 9.77 31.94 -18.71
N HIS A 226 8.65 32.57 -19.01
CA HIS A 226 8.39 33.35 -20.21
C HIS A 226 8.30 34.82 -19.80
N ALA A 227 9.16 35.67 -20.35
CA ALA A 227 9.32 37.07 -19.93
C ALA A 227 8.26 38.02 -20.49
N GLU A 228 7.48 37.57 -21.48
CA GLU A 228 6.43 38.36 -22.11
C GLU A 228 5.07 37.65 -22.04
N GLY A 229 4.01 38.45 -21.99
CA GLY A 229 2.64 37.94 -21.98
C GLY A 229 2.16 37.46 -20.62
N LYS A 230 0.96 36.88 -20.62
CA LYS A 230 0.29 36.34 -19.43
C LYS A 230 0.14 34.84 -19.57
N ALA A 231 0.09 34.16 -18.42
CA ALA A 231 -0.21 32.74 -18.34
C ALA A 231 -1.45 32.43 -19.19
N PRO A 232 -1.36 31.46 -20.11
CA PRO A 232 -2.51 31.01 -20.88
C PRO A 232 -3.65 30.64 -19.93
N LEU A 233 -4.87 31.07 -20.27
CA LEU A 233 -6.05 30.57 -19.59
C LEU A 233 -6.10 29.06 -19.84
N GLU A 234 -5.98 28.30 -18.76
CA GLU A 234 -6.00 26.85 -18.79
C GLU A 234 -7.44 26.39 -19.07
N ASN A 235 -7.94 26.46 -20.31
CA ASN A 235 -9.28 25.93 -20.65
C ASN A 235 -9.52 25.59 -22.13
N THR A 236 -10.10 24.39 -22.30
CA THR A 236 -10.94 23.92 -23.41
C THR A 236 -10.30 23.76 -24.80
N SER A 237 -10.55 22.56 -25.34
CA SER A 237 -10.22 22.10 -26.69
C SER A 237 -10.30 23.19 -27.76
N PRO A 238 -9.32 23.26 -28.68
CA PRO A 238 -9.25 24.31 -29.68
C PRO A 238 -10.19 24.01 -30.84
N ASP A 239 -11.47 24.33 -30.72
CA ASP A 239 -12.36 24.45 -31.87
C ASP A 239 -13.22 25.70 -31.71
N GLY A 240 -12.76 26.78 -32.35
CA GLY A 240 -13.43 28.07 -32.36
C GLY A 240 -14.79 28.00 -33.05
N LYS A 241 -15.79 28.62 -32.41
CA LYS A 241 -16.92 29.29 -33.06
C LYS A 241 -17.57 30.25 -32.06
N GLY A 242 -17.36 31.54 -32.27
CA GLY A 242 -18.05 32.61 -31.57
C GLY A 242 -19.54 32.59 -31.90
N SER A 243 -20.38 32.59 -30.86
CA SER A 243 -21.77 33.10 -30.81
C SER A 243 -22.52 32.69 -29.53
N ASP A 244 -21.95 31.82 -28.67
CA ASP A 244 -22.63 31.29 -27.49
C ASP A 244 -22.39 32.04 -26.17
N GLU A 245 -21.61 33.12 -26.19
CA GLU A 245 -21.14 33.79 -24.97
C GLU A 245 -22.26 34.50 -24.20
N GLN A 246 -23.31 34.95 -24.89
CA GLN A 246 -24.41 35.70 -24.27
C GLN A 246 -25.42 34.78 -23.56
N LYS A 247 -25.70 33.59 -24.13
CA LYS A 247 -26.56 32.56 -23.49
C LYS A 247 -25.85 31.86 -22.33
N ARG A 248 -24.53 31.72 -22.40
CA ARG A 248 -23.72 31.12 -21.34
C ARG A 248 -23.72 31.99 -20.06
N SER A 249 -23.71 33.32 -20.20
CA SER A 249 -23.67 34.23 -19.04
C SER A 249 -24.95 34.20 -18.18
N GLU A 250 -26.11 33.90 -18.77
CA GLU A 250 -27.38 33.82 -18.03
C GLU A 250 -27.54 32.47 -17.32
N GLU A 251 -27.15 31.38 -17.98
CA GLU A 251 -27.15 30.04 -17.38
C GLU A 251 -26.09 29.93 -16.28
N GLU A 252 -24.92 30.55 -16.47
CA GLU A 252 -23.84 30.59 -15.47
C GLU A 252 -24.21 31.42 -14.24
N LYS A 253 -24.91 32.56 -14.41
CA LYS A 253 -25.52 33.29 -13.29
C LYS A 253 -26.55 32.43 -12.55
N ARG A 254 -27.35 31.66 -13.28
CA ARG A 254 -28.37 30.76 -12.71
C ARG A 254 -27.74 29.60 -11.94
N ILE A 255 -26.64 29.04 -12.44
CA ILE A 255 -25.84 27.99 -11.80
C ILE A 255 -25.11 28.55 -10.57
N LEU A 256 -24.55 29.76 -10.63
CA LEU A 256 -23.92 30.44 -9.50
C LEU A 256 -24.92 30.80 -8.40
N GLU A 257 -26.14 31.21 -8.76
CA GLU A 257 -27.23 31.45 -7.82
C GLU A 257 -27.71 30.15 -7.16
N ALA A 258 -27.82 29.06 -7.94
CA ALA A 258 -28.12 27.72 -7.44
C ALA A 258 -26.98 27.17 -6.55
N TRP A 259 -25.72 27.49 -6.88
CA TRP A 259 -24.55 27.10 -6.12
C TRP A 259 -24.41 27.90 -4.82
N ARG A 260 -24.69 29.22 -4.80
CA ARG A 260 -24.77 30.02 -3.55
C ARG A 260 -25.88 29.52 -2.63
N LYS A 261 -27.04 29.15 -3.17
CA LYS A 261 -28.12 28.53 -2.39
C LYS A 261 -27.72 27.16 -1.85
N ASN A 262 -26.94 26.38 -2.60
CA ASN A 262 -26.40 25.11 -2.13
C ASN A 262 -25.25 25.26 -1.12
N GLN A 263 -24.42 26.30 -1.21
CA GLN A 263 -23.34 26.56 -0.25
C GLN A 263 -23.84 26.92 1.15
N GLN A 264 -24.99 27.58 1.27
CA GLN A 264 -25.63 27.79 2.56
C GLN A 264 -26.12 26.47 3.21
N ASN A 265 -26.20 25.37 2.45
CA ASN A 265 -26.47 24.02 2.95
C ASN A 265 -25.20 23.18 3.21
N THR A 266 -23.99 23.66 2.90
CA THR A 266 -22.73 22.88 2.99
C THR A 266 -21.93 23.13 4.29
N ILE A 267 -22.54 23.74 5.32
CA ILE A 267 -21.94 23.80 6.68
C ILE A 267 -22.10 22.46 7.41
N THR A 268 -22.80 21.49 6.83
CA THR A 268 -22.93 20.12 7.36
C THR A 268 -22.61 19.10 6.29
N LYS A 269 -21.32 18.92 5.94
CA LYS A 269 -20.91 17.63 5.39
C LYS A 269 -20.70 16.71 6.59
N PRO A 270 -21.56 15.70 6.84
CA PRO A 270 -21.38 14.83 7.98
C PRO A 270 -20.05 14.09 7.83
N GLU A 271 -19.39 13.87 8.96
CA GLU A 271 -18.37 12.84 9.11
C GLU A 271 -18.82 11.59 8.33
N VAL A 272 -17.95 10.98 7.52
CA VAL A 272 -18.30 9.74 6.79
C VAL A 272 -18.52 8.66 7.86
N THR A 273 -19.75 8.60 8.36
CA THR A 273 -20.17 7.62 9.33
C THR A 273 -20.25 6.29 8.60
N PRO A 274 -19.61 5.22 9.10
CA PRO A 274 -19.77 3.89 8.57
C PRO A 274 -21.26 3.58 8.43
N ASP A 275 -21.65 3.03 7.28
CA ASP A 275 -23.01 2.59 7.04
C ASP A 275 -23.33 1.50 8.08
N PRO A 276 -24.32 1.70 8.96
CA PRO A 276 -24.64 0.76 10.03
C PRO A 276 -25.09 -0.61 9.50
N GLN A 277 -25.47 -0.72 8.22
CA GLN A 277 -25.82 -1.99 7.58
C GLN A 277 -24.60 -2.90 7.34
N TYR A 278 -23.41 -2.31 7.22
CA TYR A 278 -22.20 -3.03 6.83
C TYR A 278 -21.13 -2.97 7.91
N LYS A 279 -20.40 -4.08 8.10
CA LYS A 279 -19.31 -4.14 9.07
C LYS A 279 -18.02 -3.64 8.42
N ASP A 280 -17.44 -2.58 8.98
CA ASP A 280 -16.16 -2.01 8.51
C ASP A 280 -15.02 -3.05 8.55
N SER A 281 -14.41 -3.28 7.40
CA SER A 281 -13.29 -4.22 7.25
C SER A 281 -12.01 -3.73 7.92
N GLY A 282 -11.90 -2.41 8.18
CA GLY A 282 -10.66 -1.76 8.60
C GLY A 282 -9.56 -1.70 7.53
N ILE A 283 -9.82 -2.20 6.32
CA ILE A 283 -8.95 -2.04 5.14
C ILE A 283 -9.21 -0.65 4.53
N ARG A 284 -8.16 0.02 4.06
CA ARG A 284 -8.25 1.36 3.47
C ARG A 284 -7.46 1.48 2.19
N PHE A 285 -7.94 2.33 1.28
CA PHE A 285 -7.15 2.79 0.14
C PHE A 285 -6.06 3.74 0.63
N SER A 286 -4.81 3.42 0.30
CA SER A 286 -3.64 4.27 0.51
C SER A 286 -3.35 5.14 -0.70
N ASP A 287 -3.49 4.53 -1.88
CA ASP A 287 -3.25 5.16 -3.17
C ASP A 287 -4.18 4.52 -4.21
N LEU A 288 -4.52 5.30 -5.24
CA LEU A 288 -5.44 4.95 -6.32
C LEU A 288 -4.92 5.61 -7.60
N TRP A 289 -4.79 4.83 -8.67
CA TRP A 289 -4.52 5.37 -10.00
C TRP A 289 -5.43 4.72 -11.04
N GLY A 290 -5.78 5.48 -12.08
CA GLY A 290 -6.74 5.04 -13.10
C GLY A 290 -8.16 4.89 -12.55
N GLN A 291 -8.91 3.95 -13.12
CA GLN A 291 -10.29 3.63 -12.74
C GLN A 291 -10.32 2.45 -11.76
N VAL A 292 -10.73 2.75 -10.53
CA VAL A 292 -10.95 1.77 -9.47
C VAL A 292 -12.40 1.90 -9.01
N ALA A 293 -13.10 0.77 -8.91
CA ALA A 293 -14.46 0.72 -8.42
C ALA A 293 -14.61 -0.27 -7.27
N ILE A 294 -15.62 -0.04 -6.44
CA ILE A 294 -16.03 -0.92 -5.35
C ILE A 294 -17.48 -1.35 -5.57
N ARG A 295 -17.79 -2.59 -5.23
CA ARG A 295 -19.14 -3.12 -5.21
C ARG A 295 -19.45 -3.62 -3.80
N ARG A 296 -20.63 -3.25 -3.28
CA ARG A 296 -21.05 -3.66 -1.93
C ARG A 296 -21.48 -5.11 -1.90
N LYS A 297 -21.26 -5.77 -0.76
CA LYS A 297 -21.76 -7.12 -0.52
C LYS A 297 -23.25 -7.22 -0.88
N GLY A 298 -23.58 -8.09 -1.83
CA GLY A 298 -24.95 -8.37 -2.27
C GLY A 298 -25.55 -7.36 -3.25
N GLY A 299 -24.76 -6.41 -3.76
CA GLY A 299 -25.14 -5.56 -4.90
C GLY A 299 -25.25 -6.35 -6.20
N TYR A 300 -25.96 -5.78 -7.18
CA TYR A 300 -26.08 -6.33 -8.53
C TYR A 300 -24.77 -6.16 -9.32
N ASP A 301 -24.64 -6.86 -10.45
CA ASP A 301 -23.43 -6.83 -11.29
C ASP A 301 -23.09 -5.47 -11.89
N ASP A 302 -24.06 -4.55 -11.95
CA ASP A 302 -23.94 -3.18 -12.41
C ASP A 302 -23.79 -2.14 -11.29
N ASP A 303 -23.84 -2.55 -10.01
CA ASP A 303 -23.74 -1.66 -8.83
C ASP A 303 -22.27 -1.28 -8.49
N TRP A 304 -21.46 -1.00 -9.50
CA TRP A 304 -20.08 -0.55 -9.31
C TRP A 304 -20.02 0.94 -9.02
N GLU A 305 -19.41 1.31 -7.89
CA GLU A 305 -19.19 2.69 -7.50
C GLU A 305 -17.71 3.04 -7.60
N TYR A 306 -17.37 4.17 -8.22
CA TYR A 306 -15.97 4.61 -8.26
C TYR A 306 -15.40 4.85 -6.86
N ALA A 307 -14.29 4.18 -6.57
CA ALA A 307 -13.59 4.28 -5.31
C ALA A 307 -12.81 5.61 -5.22
N ARG A 308 -12.74 6.13 -4.01
CA ARG A 308 -11.94 7.29 -3.61
C ARG A 308 -11.11 6.91 -2.39
N LEU A 309 -10.10 7.73 -2.07
CA LEU A 309 -9.24 7.47 -0.91
C LEU A 309 -10.03 7.43 0.41
N ASP A 310 -11.15 8.15 0.50
CA ASP A 310 -12.03 8.17 1.68
C ASP A 310 -13.15 7.10 1.65
N THR A 311 -13.21 6.26 0.60
CA THR A 311 -14.17 5.17 0.52
C THR A 311 -13.90 4.12 1.60
N ILE A 312 -14.87 3.91 2.49
CA ILE A 312 -14.82 2.84 3.49
C ILE A 312 -15.08 1.51 2.80
N ILE A 313 -14.19 0.55 3.04
CA ILE A 313 -14.27 -0.82 2.55
C ILE A 313 -14.91 -1.69 3.63
N TYR A 314 -16.02 -2.36 3.34
CA TYR A 314 -16.70 -3.27 4.25
C TYR A 314 -16.35 -4.74 3.96
N TYR A 315 -16.63 -5.62 4.92
CA TYR A 315 -16.51 -7.06 4.69
C TYR A 315 -17.50 -7.53 3.62
N GLY A 316 -17.03 -8.36 2.69
CA GLY A 316 -17.79 -8.85 1.52
C GLY A 316 -17.87 -7.87 0.35
N ASP A 317 -17.19 -6.73 0.41
CA ASP A 317 -17.07 -5.84 -0.75
C ASP A 317 -16.14 -6.44 -1.81
N GLU A 318 -16.30 -6.01 -3.05
CA GLU A 318 -15.40 -6.33 -4.15
C GLU A 318 -14.74 -5.06 -4.68
N ILE A 319 -13.48 -5.16 -5.06
CA ILE A 319 -12.68 -4.08 -5.64
C ILE A 319 -12.30 -4.49 -7.06
N TRP A 320 -12.61 -3.63 -8.02
CA TRP A 320 -12.28 -3.83 -9.42
C TRP A 320 -11.35 -2.73 -9.93
N THR A 321 -10.36 -3.14 -10.73
CA THR A 321 -9.41 -2.25 -11.41
C THR A 321 -9.51 -2.47 -12.92
N GLU A 322 -9.63 -1.39 -13.70
CA GLU A 322 -9.64 -1.45 -15.16
C GLU A 322 -8.21 -1.63 -15.73
N ALA A 323 -8.04 -1.55 -17.05
CA ALA A 323 -6.74 -1.42 -17.70
C ALA A 323 -6.03 -0.12 -17.26
N ASP A 324 -4.71 -0.16 -17.19
CA ASP A 324 -3.83 0.93 -16.76
C ASP A 324 -4.19 1.54 -15.38
N SER A 325 -4.91 0.77 -14.56
CA SER A 325 -5.45 1.20 -13.27
C SER A 325 -4.91 0.34 -12.12
N GLY A 326 -5.08 0.79 -10.88
CA GLY A 326 -4.73 0.00 -9.72
C GLY A 326 -4.86 0.76 -8.41
N CYS A 327 -4.67 0.03 -7.32
CA CYS A 327 -4.77 0.60 -6.00
C CYS A 327 -3.78 -0.04 -5.02
N VAL A 328 -3.45 0.71 -3.98
CA VAL A 328 -2.72 0.21 -2.83
C VAL A 328 -3.68 0.15 -1.65
N LEU A 329 -3.83 -1.05 -1.10
CA LEU A 329 -4.64 -1.29 0.09
C LEU A 329 -3.74 -1.42 1.31
N ILE A 330 -4.18 -0.84 2.41
CA ILE A 330 -3.58 -1.05 3.72
C ILE A 330 -4.50 -1.95 4.51
N LEU A 331 -3.95 -3.08 4.94
CA LEU A 331 -4.64 -4.04 5.78
C LEU A 331 -4.60 -3.61 7.25
N ARG A 332 -5.46 -4.18 8.08
CA ARG A 332 -5.44 -3.93 9.55
C ARG A 332 -4.09 -4.22 10.19
N SER A 333 -3.29 -5.11 9.60
CA SER A 333 -1.92 -5.41 10.03
C SER A 333 -0.89 -4.36 9.61
N MET A 334 -1.31 -3.25 8.98
CA MET A 334 -0.46 -2.22 8.39
C MET A 334 0.41 -2.70 7.22
N ASN A 335 0.10 -3.88 6.66
CA ASN A 335 0.73 -4.37 5.45
C ASN A 335 0.09 -3.73 4.23
N THR A 336 0.91 -3.43 3.22
CA THR A 336 0.46 -2.92 1.93
C THR A 336 0.20 -4.07 0.96
N PHE A 337 -0.90 -3.96 0.23
CA PHE A 337 -1.31 -4.92 -0.78
C PHE A 337 -1.59 -4.16 -2.07
N VAL A 338 -0.84 -4.47 -3.12
CA VAL A 338 -0.93 -3.74 -4.39
C VAL A 338 -1.81 -4.53 -5.34
N VAL A 339 -2.94 -3.93 -5.73
CA VAL A 339 -3.87 -4.46 -6.72
C VAL A 339 -3.52 -3.83 -8.06
N LYS A 340 -3.14 -4.65 -9.04
CA LYS A 340 -2.77 -4.17 -10.38
C LYS A 340 -4.01 -4.10 -11.27
N GLU A 341 -3.83 -3.61 -12.49
CA GLU A 341 -4.88 -3.50 -13.49
C GLU A 341 -5.57 -4.84 -13.76
N LYS A 342 -6.79 -4.79 -14.29
CA LYS A 342 -7.59 -5.95 -14.70
C LYS A 342 -7.79 -6.97 -13.58
N THR A 343 -8.03 -6.48 -12.36
CA THR A 343 -8.15 -7.31 -11.17
C THR A 343 -9.51 -7.12 -10.52
N VAL A 344 -10.13 -8.23 -10.11
CA VAL A 344 -11.28 -8.27 -9.21
C VAL A 344 -10.85 -8.97 -7.93
N MET A 345 -10.84 -8.22 -6.84
CA MET A 345 -10.45 -8.67 -5.51
C MET A 345 -11.66 -8.66 -4.58
N HIS A 346 -11.89 -9.78 -3.88
CA HIS A 346 -13.00 -9.91 -2.94
C HIS A 346 -12.49 -9.77 -1.50
N ILE A 347 -13.15 -8.89 -0.74
CA ILE A 347 -12.92 -8.72 0.68
C ILE A 347 -13.69 -9.82 1.41
N PRO A 348 -13.06 -10.59 2.31
CA PRO A 348 -13.70 -11.73 2.95
C PRO A 348 -15.00 -11.34 3.66
N GLU A 349 -15.95 -12.27 3.72
CA GLU A 349 -17.26 -12.01 4.35
C GLU A 349 -17.19 -11.85 5.88
N GLU A 350 -16.18 -12.43 6.50
CA GLU A 350 -15.99 -12.42 7.96
C GLU A 350 -14.49 -12.34 8.28
N GLU A 351 -14.19 -11.88 9.49
CA GLU A 351 -12.84 -11.78 10.04
C GLU A 351 -12.31 -13.18 10.44
N LYS A 352 -12.28 -14.12 9.49
CA LYS A 352 -11.82 -15.50 9.73
C LYS A 352 -10.30 -15.58 9.87
N TYR A 353 -9.57 -14.63 9.27
CA TYR A 353 -8.13 -14.42 9.45
C TYR A 353 -7.79 -12.94 9.21
N PRO A 354 -6.98 -12.28 10.07
CA PRO A 354 -6.66 -10.85 9.93
C PRO A 354 -5.84 -10.50 8.67
N SER A 355 -5.46 -11.52 7.89
CA SER A 355 -4.50 -11.50 6.78
C SER A 355 -5.00 -12.28 5.56
N ALA A 356 -6.31 -12.58 5.48
CA ALA A 356 -6.89 -13.31 4.36
C ALA A 356 -7.49 -12.39 3.29
N ILE A 357 -7.14 -12.64 2.03
CA ILE A 357 -7.68 -11.96 0.86
C ILE A 357 -8.05 -13.01 -0.19
N GLU A 358 -9.18 -12.80 -0.87
CA GLU A 358 -9.62 -13.62 -1.99
C GLU A 358 -9.42 -12.89 -3.31
N ILE A 359 -8.80 -13.56 -4.28
CA ILE A 359 -8.59 -13.06 -5.63
C ILE A 359 -9.50 -13.84 -6.57
N LEU A 360 -10.43 -13.14 -7.21
CA LEU A 360 -11.35 -13.75 -8.17
C LEU A 360 -10.75 -13.79 -9.57
N SER A 361 -10.06 -12.71 -9.98
CA SER A 361 -9.41 -12.62 -11.28
C SER A 361 -8.34 -11.52 -11.27
N GLY A 362 -7.25 -11.69 -12.02
CA GLY A 362 -6.24 -10.65 -12.24
C GLY A 362 -4.93 -10.85 -11.49
N ASN A 363 -4.18 -9.77 -11.34
CA ASN A 363 -2.79 -9.77 -10.89
C ASN A 363 -2.62 -8.93 -9.63
N VAL A 364 -1.98 -9.51 -8.62
CA VAL A 364 -1.69 -8.80 -7.37
C VAL A 364 -0.32 -9.17 -6.87
N TRP A 365 0.25 -8.30 -6.07
CA TRP A 365 1.44 -8.63 -5.29
C TRP A 365 1.42 -7.91 -3.95
N THR A 366 2.13 -8.48 -3.00
CA THR A 366 2.28 -7.86 -1.69
C THR A 366 3.64 -8.18 -1.09
N ASN A 367 4.14 -7.21 -0.34
CA ASN A 367 5.29 -7.35 0.52
C ASN A 367 4.79 -7.60 1.95
N LEU A 368 5.03 -8.79 2.50
CA LEU A 368 4.62 -9.14 3.86
C LEU A 368 5.81 -9.10 4.80
N LYS A 369 5.97 -7.98 5.51
CA LYS A 369 6.98 -7.89 6.56
C LYS A 369 6.43 -8.43 7.89
N LYS A 370 7.23 -9.32 8.51
CA LYS A 370 7.11 -9.94 9.85
C LYS A 370 5.72 -9.84 10.54
N MET A 371 4.95 -10.94 10.52
CA MET A 371 3.77 -11.14 11.40
C MET A 371 4.17 -11.65 12.79
N TRP A 372 3.45 -11.23 13.83
CA TRP A 372 3.59 -11.65 15.24
C TRP A 372 3.35 -13.17 15.44
N GLU A 373 3.70 -13.68 16.63
CA GLU A 373 3.69 -15.11 17.01
C GLU A 373 2.42 -15.86 16.57
N GLY A 374 2.50 -16.55 15.42
CA GLY A 374 1.52 -17.54 14.96
C GLY A 374 0.72 -17.15 13.71
N GLY A 375 0.84 -15.93 13.20
CA GLY A 375 0.11 -15.50 11.99
C GLY A 375 0.75 -15.98 10.69
N GLU A 376 -0.04 -16.64 9.83
CA GLU A 376 0.24 -16.93 8.42
C GLU A 376 -0.60 -15.97 7.56
N PHE A 377 -0.04 -15.38 6.50
CA PHE A 377 -0.81 -14.57 5.57
C PHE A 377 -1.38 -15.51 4.52
N ARG A 378 -2.70 -15.47 4.35
CA ARG A 378 -3.40 -16.45 3.54
C ARG A 378 -3.97 -15.76 2.31
N ILE A 379 -3.48 -16.13 1.15
CA ILE A 379 -4.15 -15.80 -0.09
C ILE A 379 -5.02 -16.97 -0.50
N GLU A 380 -6.28 -16.65 -0.77
CA GLU A 380 -7.20 -17.56 -1.40
C GLU A 380 -7.41 -17.15 -2.86
N MET A 381 -7.15 -18.10 -3.76
CA MET A 381 -7.42 -18.02 -5.18
C MET A 381 -8.48 -19.08 -5.53
N GLN A 382 -8.91 -19.12 -6.78
CA GLN A 382 -9.95 -20.05 -7.20
C GLN A 382 -9.49 -21.52 -7.07
N GLN A 383 -8.30 -21.87 -7.58
CA GLN A 383 -7.79 -23.25 -7.55
C GLN A 383 -6.89 -23.54 -6.33
N VAL A 384 -6.39 -22.51 -5.63
CA VAL A 384 -5.31 -22.69 -4.66
C VAL A 384 -5.41 -21.77 -3.44
N VAL A 385 -4.88 -22.23 -2.31
CA VAL A 385 -4.65 -21.42 -1.11
C VAL A 385 -3.14 -21.35 -0.87
N ALA A 386 -2.60 -20.14 -0.82
CA ALA A 386 -1.20 -19.89 -0.53
C ALA A 386 -1.05 -19.27 0.86
N GLY A 387 -0.21 -19.88 1.69
CA GLY A 387 0.17 -19.43 3.00
C GLY A 387 1.61 -18.93 3.00
N ALA A 388 1.80 -17.67 3.37
CA ALA A 388 3.10 -17.02 3.28
C ALA A 388 3.44 -16.27 4.58
N ARG A 389 4.73 -16.25 4.95
CA ARG A 389 5.20 -15.62 6.18
C ARG A 389 6.56 -14.94 5.97
N GLY A 390 6.57 -13.61 6.05
CA GLY A 390 7.81 -12.83 5.93
C GLY A 390 8.39 -12.90 4.51
N THR A 391 7.55 -12.64 3.51
CA THR A 391 7.79 -12.98 2.10
C THR A 391 7.25 -11.88 1.19
N THR A 392 7.93 -11.61 0.09
CA THR A 392 7.35 -10.95 -1.08
C THR A 392 6.90 -12.00 -2.08
N PHE A 393 5.65 -11.91 -2.52
CA PHE A 393 5.10 -12.79 -3.53
C PHE A 393 4.21 -12.01 -4.52
N ALA A 394 3.93 -12.64 -5.65
CA ALA A 394 2.87 -12.23 -6.56
C ALA A 394 1.90 -13.39 -6.79
N ALA A 395 0.64 -13.07 -7.05
CA ALA A 395 -0.40 -14.02 -7.39
C ALA A 395 -1.09 -13.55 -8.68
N GLU A 396 -1.28 -14.47 -9.61
CA GLU A 396 -1.96 -14.24 -10.87
C GLU A 396 -3.08 -15.27 -11.00
N GLN A 397 -4.28 -14.80 -11.33
CA GLN A 397 -5.47 -15.62 -11.46
C GLN A 397 -6.07 -15.47 -12.85
N THR A 398 -6.24 -16.60 -13.53
CA THR A 398 -6.97 -16.72 -14.80
C THR A 398 -8.13 -17.71 -14.66
N ASP A 399 -8.99 -17.80 -15.66
CA ASP A 399 -10.09 -18.79 -15.65
C ASP A 399 -9.57 -20.25 -15.67
N GLU A 400 -8.34 -20.46 -16.17
CA GLU A 400 -7.78 -21.79 -16.41
C GLU A 400 -6.77 -22.22 -15.33
N SER A 401 -6.06 -21.26 -14.71
CA SER A 401 -5.05 -21.53 -13.69
C SER A 401 -4.86 -20.42 -12.65
N SER A 402 -4.40 -20.82 -11.46
CA SER A 402 -3.84 -19.93 -10.42
C SER A 402 -2.32 -20.07 -10.41
N ALA A 403 -1.59 -18.97 -10.52
CA ALA A 403 -0.13 -18.94 -10.39
C ALA A 403 0.30 -18.13 -9.15
N PHE A 404 1.19 -18.71 -8.34
CA PHE A 404 1.73 -18.07 -7.14
C PHE A 404 3.26 -18.01 -7.22
N TYR A 405 3.81 -16.81 -7.37
CA TYR A 405 5.22 -16.50 -7.57
C TYR A 405 5.88 -16.10 -6.25
N LEU A 406 6.91 -16.84 -5.84
CA LEU A 406 7.63 -16.53 -4.61
C LEU A 406 8.97 -15.84 -4.91
N PHE A 407 9.13 -14.61 -4.42
CA PHE A 407 10.35 -13.84 -4.64
C PHE A 407 11.35 -13.98 -3.50
N THR A 408 10.87 -14.10 -2.26
CA THR A 408 11.72 -14.18 -1.06
C THR A 408 11.18 -15.19 -0.04
N SER A 409 12.07 -15.68 0.85
CA SER A 409 11.75 -16.66 1.90
C SER A 409 11.04 -17.93 1.37
N SER A 410 10.18 -18.58 2.16
CA SER A 410 9.45 -19.80 1.80
C SER A 410 7.95 -19.60 1.94
N ALA A 411 7.17 -20.20 1.06
CA ALA A 411 5.71 -20.19 1.13
C ALA A 411 5.14 -21.57 0.84
N ASP A 412 3.99 -21.86 1.43
CA ASP A 412 3.28 -23.11 1.29
C ASP A 412 2.04 -22.91 0.41
N VAL A 413 1.95 -23.69 -0.67
CA VAL A 413 0.87 -23.61 -1.65
C VAL A 413 0.07 -24.91 -1.61
N THR A 414 -1.24 -24.82 -1.40
CA THR A 414 -2.15 -25.96 -1.24
C THR A 414 -3.27 -25.92 -2.27
N SER A 415 -3.41 -26.97 -3.08
CA SER A 415 -4.52 -27.10 -4.03
C SER A 415 -5.84 -27.29 -3.29
N LYS A 416 -6.86 -26.50 -3.66
CA LYS A 416 -8.21 -26.59 -3.07
C LYS A 416 -8.94 -27.87 -3.47
N ILE A 417 -8.58 -28.43 -4.63
CA ILE A 417 -9.26 -29.60 -5.22
C ILE A 417 -8.64 -30.90 -4.70
N THR A 418 -7.31 -31.01 -4.74
CA THR A 418 -6.62 -32.26 -4.38
C THR A 418 -6.18 -32.28 -2.92
N GLY A 419 -6.08 -31.12 -2.27
CA GLY A 419 -5.49 -30.97 -0.94
C GLY A 419 -3.98 -31.17 -0.92
N GLU A 420 -3.35 -31.36 -2.09
CA GLU A 420 -1.90 -31.50 -2.20
C GLU A 420 -1.22 -30.19 -1.83
N LYS A 421 -0.10 -30.29 -1.11
CA LYS A 421 0.64 -29.15 -0.58
C LYS A 421 2.08 -29.19 -1.09
N VAL A 422 2.57 -28.06 -1.59
CA VAL A 422 3.96 -27.87 -2.01
C VAL A 422 4.56 -26.66 -1.30
N THR A 423 5.83 -26.75 -0.93
CA THR A 423 6.59 -25.63 -0.36
C THR A 423 7.48 -25.05 -1.45
N LEU A 424 7.31 -23.75 -1.73
CA LEU A 424 8.11 -22.99 -2.70
C LEU A 424 9.32 -22.35 -2.05
N LYS A 425 10.38 -22.19 -2.85
CA LYS A 425 11.59 -21.41 -2.54
C LYS A 425 11.64 -20.12 -3.36
N PRO A 426 12.51 -19.16 -3.00
CA PRO A 426 12.69 -17.94 -3.78
C PRO A 426 13.05 -18.26 -5.24
N GLY A 427 12.34 -17.66 -6.19
CA GLY A 427 12.51 -17.89 -7.62
C GLY A 427 11.74 -19.10 -8.15
N GLU A 428 10.91 -19.73 -7.33
CA GLU A 428 9.95 -20.75 -7.75
C GLU A 428 8.52 -20.20 -7.75
N TYR A 429 7.70 -20.69 -8.67
CA TYR A 429 6.26 -20.45 -8.68
C TYR A 429 5.50 -21.75 -8.82
N ALA A 430 4.34 -21.81 -8.18
CA ALA A 430 3.38 -22.89 -8.34
C ALA A 430 2.27 -22.44 -9.29
N GLU A 431 2.01 -23.22 -10.33
CA GLU A 431 0.85 -23.07 -11.19
C GLU A 431 -0.11 -24.23 -10.93
N VAL A 432 -1.36 -23.91 -10.61
CA VAL A 432 -2.41 -24.88 -10.31
C VAL A 432 -3.50 -24.76 -11.36
N ASP A 433 -3.71 -25.84 -12.11
CA ASP A 433 -4.76 -25.91 -13.13
C ASP A 433 -6.14 -26.17 -12.52
N SER A 434 -7.16 -26.14 -13.38
CA SER A 434 -8.55 -26.42 -13.02
C SER A 434 -8.83 -27.83 -12.49
N ASP A 435 -7.92 -28.80 -12.71
CA ASP A 435 -7.99 -30.14 -12.12
C ASP A 435 -7.31 -30.20 -10.72
N GLY A 436 -6.68 -29.10 -10.31
CA GLY A 436 -6.00 -28.97 -9.02
C GLY A 436 -4.58 -29.55 -9.01
N ILE A 437 -4.01 -29.81 -10.18
CA ILE A 437 -2.66 -30.35 -10.32
C ILE A 437 -1.67 -29.20 -10.15
N ILE A 438 -0.74 -29.36 -9.22
CA ILE A 438 0.28 -28.34 -8.92
C ILE A 438 1.52 -28.61 -9.77
N THR A 439 1.91 -27.64 -10.60
CA THR A 439 3.17 -27.64 -11.35
C THR A 439 4.11 -26.57 -10.79
N VAL A 440 5.25 -26.99 -10.24
CA VAL A 440 6.29 -26.05 -9.78
C VAL A 440 7.28 -25.77 -10.89
N LYS A 441 7.53 -24.49 -11.15
CA LYS A 441 8.45 -23.98 -12.17
C LYS A 441 9.37 -22.93 -11.54
N THR A 442 10.47 -22.63 -12.20
CA THR A 442 11.39 -21.55 -11.80
C THR A 442 11.19 -20.32 -12.68
N PHE A 443 11.42 -19.13 -12.14
CA PHE A 443 11.38 -17.87 -12.89
C PHE A 443 12.57 -16.97 -12.55
N ASP A 444 12.87 -16.03 -13.45
CA ASP A 444 13.88 -15.01 -13.21
C ASP A 444 13.26 -13.86 -12.39
N ILE A 445 13.77 -13.68 -11.17
CA ILE A 445 13.24 -12.70 -10.21
C ILE A 445 13.29 -11.27 -10.77
N PRO A 446 14.42 -10.75 -11.28
CA PRO A 446 14.49 -9.38 -11.82
C PRO A 446 13.52 -9.16 -12.99
N SER A 447 13.42 -10.12 -13.91
CA SER A 447 12.53 -10.00 -15.07
C SER A 447 11.07 -9.95 -14.65
N LYS A 448 10.63 -10.87 -13.77
CA LYS A 448 9.24 -10.89 -13.31
C LYS A 448 8.91 -9.71 -12.40
N ALA A 449 9.88 -9.23 -11.62
CA ALA A 449 9.73 -8.03 -10.81
C ALA A 449 9.46 -6.80 -11.69
N LYS A 450 10.26 -6.61 -12.75
CA LYS A 450 10.05 -5.53 -13.71
C LYS A 450 8.68 -5.60 -14.39
N GLU A 451 8.26 -6.79 -14.81
CA GLU A 451 6.94 -7.03 -15.44
C GLU A 451 5.79 -6.56 -14.53
N LEU A 452 5.85 -6.91 -13.25
CA LEU A 452 4.81 -6.56 -12.27
C LEU A 452 4.96 -5.14 -11.69
N SER A 453 5.98 -4.40 -12.14
CA SER A 453 6.38 -3.11 -11.55
C SER A 453 6.69 -3.22 -10.05
N LEU A 454 7.26 -4.35 -9.63
CA LEU A 454 7.78 -4.59 -8.28
C LEU A 454 9.14 -3.88 -8.11
N PRO A 455 9.28 -2.95 -7.15
CA PRO A 455 10.57 -2.32 -6.84
C PRO A 455 11.61 -3.36 -6.40
N MET A 456 12.78 -3.35 -7.05
CA MET A 456 13.87 -4.29 -6.72
C MET A 456 14.46 -4.04 -5.34
N GLU A 457 14.33 -2.82 -4.82
CA GLU A 457 14.72 -2.39 -3.49
C GLU A 457 13.97 -3.21 -2.43
N ILE A 458 12.65 -3.39 -2.60
CA ILE A 458 11.81 -4.20 -1.70
C ILE A 458 12.30 -5.65 -1.66
N LEU A 459 12.65 -6.21 -2.81
CA LEU A 459 13.13 -7.58 -2.89
C LEU A 459 14.48 -7.75 -2.21
N LYS A 460 15.41 -6.81 -2.43
CA LYS A 460 16.74 -6.81 -1.80
C LYS A 460 16.62 -6.72 -0.27
N ASP A 461 15.72 -5.88 0.22
CA ASP A 461 15.42 -5.75 1.65
C ASP A 461 14.86 -7.02 2.28
N ASP A 462 14.03 -7.75 1.53
CA ASP A 462 13.45 -9.02 1.94
C ASP A 462 14.40 -10.22 1.76
N GLY A 463 15.67 -9.96 1.45
CA GLY A 463 16.72 -10.97 1.42
C GLY A 463 17.01 -11.56 0.04
N TYR A 464 16.47 -11.00 -1.04
CA TYR A 464 16.95 -11.31 -2.39
C TYR A 464 18.40 -10.85 -2.54
N LYS A 465 19.27 -11.76 -3.00
CA LYS A 465 20.67 -11.46 -3.32
C LYS A 465 20.86 -11.67 -4.81
N GLU A 466 21.25 -10.63 -5.54
CA GLU A 466 21.68 -10.77 -6.93
C GLU A 466 22.83 -11.78 -7.00
N GLY A 467 22.64 -12.83 -7.78
CA GLY A 467 23.65 -13.88 -7.95
C GLY A 467 24.90 -13.32 -8.60
N GLY A 468 26.05 -13.46 -7.93
CA GLY A 468 27.36 -13.21 -8.50
C GLY A 468 27.60 -14.06 -9.76
N ASN A 469 28.28 -13.46 -10.75
CA ASN A 469 28.76 -14.04 -12.00
C ASN A 469 28.50 -15.55 -12.20
N LEU A 470 27.31 -15.90 -12.68
CA LEU A 470 27.14 -17.11 -13.47
C LEU A 470 27.62 -16.78 -14.87
N ASN A 471 28.92 -16.97 -15.09
CA ASN A 471 29.52 -16.97 -16.42
C ASN A 471 28.64 -17.82 -17.37
N MET A 472 28.23 -17.22 -18.48
CA MET A 472 27.65 -17.88 -19.66
C MET A 472 28.65 -18.86 -20.29
N ALA A 473 28.94 -19.95 -19.58
CA ALA A 473 29.74 -21.08 -20.06
C ALA A 473 29.43 -22.38 -19.30
N GLY A 474 28.70 -22.32 -18.17
CA GLY A 474 28.35 -23.50 -17.36
C GLY A 474 27.00 -24.16 -17.66
N SER A 475 26.14 -23.52 -18.46
CA SER A 475 24.75 -23.93 -18.71
C SER A 475 24.57 -25.15 -19.62
N LEU A 476 25.64 -25.86 -19.97
CA LEU A 476 25.58 -27.07 -20.80
C LEU A 476 25.82 -28.39 -20.04
N ARG A 477 26.03 -28.38 -18.72
CA ARG A 477 26.37 -29.62 -17.96
C ARG A 477 25.38 -30.09 -16.90
N ILE A 478 24.26 -29.37 -16.67
CA ILE A 478 23.23 -29.77 -15.69
C ILE A 478 21.95 -30.31 -16.36
N ILE A 479 21.93 -30.46 -17.69
CA ILE A 479 20.78 -31.03 -18.41
C ILE A 479 20.70 -32.57 -18.28
N LEU A 480 21.75 -33.24 -17.81
CA LEU A 480 21.80 -34.72 -17.87
C LEU A 480 21.18 -35.54 -16.71
N PRO A 481 20.87 -35.03 -15.49
CA PRO A 481 20.09 -35.83 -14.53
C PRO A 481 18.61 -35.41 -14.43
N VAL A 482 18.24 -34.21 -14.87
CA VAL A 482 16.86 -33.69 -14.71
C VAL A 482 15.90 -34.27 -15.75
N ALA A 483 16.35 -34.51 -16.99
CA ALA A 483 15.54 -35.20 -17.99
C ALA A 483 15.21 -36.66 -17.60
N GLY A 484 16.10 -37.32 -16.85
CA GLY A 484 15.89 -38.69 -16.36
C GLY A 484 14.84 -38.78 -15.23
N ILE A 485 14.81 -37.79 -14.32
CA ILE A 485 13.82 -37.74 -13.23
C ILE A 485 12.44 -37.30 -13.75
N ILE A 486 12.39 -36.36 -14.70
CA ILE A 486 11.15 -35.94 -15.38
C ILE A 486 10.55 -37.10 -16.18
N ALA A 487 11.35 -37.89 -16.90
CA ALA A 487 10.85 -39.02 -17.68
C ALA A 487 10.27 -40.14 -16.80
N VAL A 488 10.82 -40.39 -15.60
CA VAL A 488 10.31 -41.42 -14.66
C VAL A 488 9.02 -40.97 -13.97
N ILE A 489 8.91 -39.69 -13.60
CA ILE A 489 7.68 -39.13 -13.00
C ILE A 489 6.56 -39.02 -14.04
N VAL A 490 6.87 -38.59 -15.27
CA VAL A 490 5.92 -38.56 -16.39
C VAL A 490 5.49 -39.97 -16.79
N ALA A 491 6.39 -40.96 -16.80
CA ALA A 491 6.01 -42.36 -17.07
C ALA A 491 5.12 -42.95 -15.96
N ALA A 492 5.40 -42.66 -14.69
CA ALA A 492 4.56 -43.08 -13.57
C ALA A 492 3.17 -42.41 -13.61
N ALA A 493 3.10 -41.12 -13.92
CA ALA A 493 1.85 -40.38 -14.10
C ALA A 493 1.05 -40.84 -15.34
N ILE A 494 1.72 -41.21 -16.44
CA ILE A 494 1.09 -41.80 -17.64
C ILE A 494 0.57 -43.22 -17.33
N ILE A 495 1.28 -44.02 -16.53
CA ILE A 495 0.82 -45.36 -16.12
C ILE A 495 -0.38 -45.27 -15.18
N ILE A 496 -0.40 -44.30 -14.26
CA ILE A 496 -1.53 -44.05 -13.34
C ILE A 496 -2.73 -43.46 -14.10
N SER A 497 -2.53 -42.54 -15.05
CA SER A 497 -3.61 -41.97 -15.88
C SER A 497 -4.18 -42.99 -16.87
N LYS A 498 -3.37 -43.92 -17.40
CA LYS A 498 -3.87 -45.04 -18.21
C LYS A 498 -4.72 -46.01 -17.40
N LYS A 499 -4.37 -46.28 -16.13
CA LYS A 499 -5.21 -47.10 -15.23
C LYS A 499 -6.52 -46.39 -14.83
N LYS A 500 -6.50 -45.07 -14.63
CA LYS A 500 -7.71 -44.26 -14.36
C LYS A 500 -8.62 -44.12 -15.59
N LYS A 501 -8.06 -43.94 -16.80
CA LYS A 501 -8.82 -43.92 -18.06
C LYS A 501 -9.45 -45.28 -18.39
N ALA A 502 -8.76 -46.39 -18.09
CA ALA A 502 -9.34 -47.74 -18.20
C ALA A 502 -10.50 -47.96 -17.21
N ALA A 503 -10.39 -47.44 -15.98
CA ALA A 503 -11.47 -47.50 -14.99
C ALA A 503 -12.69 -46.64 -15.36
N GLN A 504 -12.49 -45.50 -16.05
CA GLN A 504 -13.59 -44.66 -16.55
C GLN A 504 -14.21 -45.19 -17.85
N GLN A 505 -13.48 -45.97 -18.67
CA GLN A 505 -14.04 -46.62 -19.86
C GLN A 505 -14.96 -47.82 -19.53
N ILE A 506 -14.73 -48.50 -18.40
CA ILE A 506 -15.63 -49.57 -17.91
C ILE A 506 -16.98 -48.97 -17.43
N ILE A 507 -17.01 -47.70 -17.04
CA ILE A 507 -18.23 -47.00 -16.60
C ILE A 507 -19.02 -46.40 -17.78
N LYS A 508 -18.42 -46.24 -18.96
CA LYS A 508 -19.07 -45.62 -20.14
C LYS A 508 -19.76 -46.60 -21.11
N HIS A 509 -19.67 -47.92 -20.88
CA HIS A 509 -20.27 -48.91 -21.78
C HIS A 509 -21.75 -49.23 -21.54
N THR A 510 -22.46 -48.45 -20.72
CA THR A 510 -23.88 -48.70 -20.42
C THR A 510 -24.86 -47.72 -21.07
N LEU A 511 -24.42 -46.66 -21.76
CA LEU A 511 -25.36 -45.77 -22.47
C LEU A 511 -24.76 -45.20 -23.76
N THR A 512 -25.34 -45.58 -24.89
CA THR A 512 -25.11 -45.04 -26.25
C THR A 512 -26.49 -44.87 -26.92
N PRO A 513 -26.63 -44.14 -28.05
CA PRO A 513 -26.28 -42.73 -28.27
C PRO A 513 -27.33 -42.00 -29.16
N GLY A 514 -27.11 -40.73 -29.50
CA GLY A 514 -27.75 -40.02 -30.64
C GLY A 514 -28.21 -38.61 -30.26
N GLU A 515 -27.98 -37.54 -31.03
CA GLU A 515 -27.59 -37.43 -32.43
C GLU A 515 -27.18 -35.97 -32.77
N ALA A 516 -26.35 -35.83 -33.82
CA ALA A 516 -26.18 -34.69 -34.72
C ALA A 516 -25.35 -33.42 -34.33
N VAL A 517 -24.49 -33.06 -35.29
CA VAL A 517 -23.50 -31.97 -35.46
C VAL A 517 -23.75 -31.45 -36.91
N PRO A 518 -23.21 -30.34 -37.49
CA PRO A 518 -22.57 -29.08 -37.03
C PRO A 518 -23.16 -27.78 -37.69
N LYS A 519 -22.75 -26.57 -37.24
CA LYS A 519 -21.90 -25.59 -38.00
C LYS A 519 -22.05 -24.11 -37.57
N GLU A 520 -20.87 -23.50 -37.48
CA GLU A 520 -20.47 -22.12 -37.84
C GLU A 520 -20.82 -20.89 -36.96
N TYR A 521 -19.74 -20.37 -36.34
CA TYR A 521 -19.18 -19.01 -36.46
C TYR A 521 -19.31 -18.02 -35.28
N ARG A 522 -18.10 -17.64 -34.78
CA ARG A 522 -17.62 -16.34 -34.27
C ARG A 522 -18.28 -15.76 -33.01
N PHE A 523 -17.48 -15.59 -31.96
CA PHE A 523 -17.84 -14.77 -30.79
C PHE A 523 -16.88 -13.56 -30.70
N GLU A 524 -17.43 -12.38 -30.97
CA GLU A 524 -16.95 -11.10 -30.44
C GLU A 524 -17.48 -10.98 -29.00
N SER A 525 -16.67 -10.44 -28.10
CA SER A 525 -17.06 -10.14 -26.71
C SER A 525 -18.15 -9.06 -26.66
N PRO A 526 -19.21 -9.26 -25.88
CA PRO A 526 -19.56 -8.26 -24.86
C PRO A 526 -20.09 -8.85 -23.54
N MET A 527 -20.06 -8.02 -22.50
CA MET A 527 -20.57 -8.22 -21.12
C MET A 527 -21.92 -8.98 -21.03
N PRO A 528 -22.16 -9.83 -20.00
CA PRO A 528 -23.47 -10.42 -19.77
C PRO A 528 -24.35 -9.62 -18.79
N SER A 529 -25.62 -9.43 -19.18
CA SER A 529 -26.72 -8.95 -18.33
C SER A 529 -27.73 -10.08 -18.00
N SER A 530 -28.10 -10.15 -16.72
CA SER A 530 -29.40 -10.52 -16.10
C SER A 530 -30.23 -11.76 -16.52
N GLY A 531 -30.61 -12.60 -15.54
CA GLY A 531 -31.75 -13.52 -15.66
C GLY A 531 -32.00 -14.57 -14.54
N THR A 532 -32.39 -14.15 -13.33
CA THR A 532 -33.36 -14.73 -12.34
C THR A 532 -33.38 -16.25 -11.96
N THR A 533 -33.20 -16.60 -10.68
CA THR A 533 -34.21 -17.16 -9.72
C THR A 533 -33.61 -17.68 -8.39
N LYS A 534 -34.48 -17.79 -7.37
CA LYS A 534 -34.33 -17.79 -5.88
C LYS A 534 -34.03 -19.20 -5.25
N PRO A 535 -33.90 -19.38 -3.91
CA PRO A 535 -32.84 -20.16 -3.23
C PRO A 535 -33.35 -21.37 -2.42
N LEU A 536 -32.46 -22.15 -1.76
CA LEU A 536 -32.82 -23.15 -0.73
C LEU A 536 -31.64 -23.44 0.26
N VAL A 537 -31.99 -23.90 1.46
CA VAL A 537 -31.34 -23.75 2.78
C VAL A 537 -30.80 -25.08 3.36
N GLU A 538 -29.60 -25.06 4.00
CA GLU A 538 -29.01 -25.86 5.15
C GLU A 538 -29.10 -27.42 5.22
N PRO A 539 -28.36 -28.18 6.10
CA PRO A 539 -27.70 -27.79 7.37
C PRO A 539 -26.29 -28.37 7.71
N ALA A 540 -25.77 -27.92 8.86
CA ALA A 540 -24.51 -28.24 9.54
C ALA A 540 -24.51 -29.51 10.43
N THR A 541 -23.30 -29.96 10.85
CA THR A 541 -22.88 -30.65 12.14
C THR A 541 -21.50 -31.33 11.93
N ALA A 542 -20.57 -31.59 12.87
CA ALA A 542 -20.37 -31.37 14.32
C ALA A 542 -18.86 -31.59 14.68
N GLU A 543 -18.40 -31.06 15.83
CA GLU A 543 -17.02 -31.04 16.34
C GLU A 543 -16.54 -32.33 17.07
N GLY A 544 -15.21 -32.56 17.10
CA GLY A 544 -14.54 -33.51 17.99
C GLY A 544 -13.10 -33.08 18.32
N THR A 545 -12.76 -32.94 19.61
CA THR A 545 -11.48 -32.39 20.10
C THR A 545 -10.43 -33.47 20.44
N ASP A 546 -9.40 -33.63 19.61
CA ASP A 546 -8.27 -34.55 19.83
C ASP A 546 -7.08 -33.87 20.55
N THR A 547 -6.76 -34.31 21.77
CA THR A 547 -5.66 -33.75 22.61
C THR A 547 -4.55 -34.80 22.78
N TRP A 548 -3.25 -34.44 22.69
CA TRP A 548 -2.12 -35.37 22.88
C TRP A 548 -0.95 -34.76 23.65
N ILE A 549 -0.14 -35.60 24.32
CA ILE A 549 1.01 -35.17 25.13
C ILE A 549 2.30 -35.46 24.38
N CYS A 550 3.12 -34.44 24.18
CA CYS A 550 4.40 -34.59 23.49
C CYS A 550 5.54 -34.97 24.45
N SER A 551 6.64 -35.50 23.92
CA SER A 551 7.87 -35.80 24.68
C SER A 551 8.49 -34.57 25.35
N CYS A 552 8.09 -33.36 24.92
CA CYS A 552 8.36 -32.07 25.61
C CYS A 552 7.61 -31.94 26.96
N GLY A 553 6.67 -32.85 27.27
CA GLY A 553 5.82 -32.84 28.45
C GLY A 553 4.56 -31.96 28.34
N LYS A 554 4.35 -31.29 27.21
CA LYS A 554 3.22 -30.36 27.00
C LYS A 554 2.01 -31.09 26.40
N VAL A 555 0.81 -30.77 26.89
CA VAL A 555 -0.47 -31.21 26.33
C VAL A 555 -0.84 -30.27 25.18
N ASN A 556 -1.17 -30.82 24.01
CA ASN A 556 -1.40 -30.06 22.78
C ASN A 556 -2.72 -30.47 22.12
N LYS A 557 -3.40 -29.51 21.49
CA LYS A 557 -4.51 -29.72 20.54
C LYS A 557 -3.98 -29.30 19.17
N GLY A 558 -3.93 -30.22 18.19
CA GLY A 558 -3.30 -30.01 16.88
C GLY A 558 -2.11 -30.95 16.62
N ASN A 559 -1.47 -30.90 15.45
CA ASN A 559 -0.50 -31.94 15.02
C ASN A 559 0.94 -31.77 15.56
N PHE A 560 1.25 -30.66 16.25
CA PHE A 560 2.61 -30.34 16.70
C PHE A 560 2.64 -29.88 18.17
N CYS A 561 3.73 -30.14 18.92
CA CYS A 561 3.88 -29.62 20.28
C CYS A 561 4.03 -28.11 20.25
N ILE A 562 3.11 -27.40 20.89
CA ILE A 562 3.12 -25.93 21.01
C ILE A 562 4.40 -25.38 21.63
N SER A 563 5.10 -26.22 22.40
CA SER A 563 6.33 -25.83 23.09
C SER A 563 7.62 -26.17 22.34
N CYS A 564 7.63 -27.15 21.42
CA CYS A 564 8.88 -27.60 20.80
C CYS A 564 8.77 -27.91 19.31
N GLY A 565 7.60 -27.74 18.70
CA GLY A 565 7.37 -27.91 17.27
C GLY A 565 7.41 -29.36 16.76
N LYS A 566 7.61 -30.36 17.61
CA LYS A 566 7.65 -31.77 17.15
C LYS A 566 6.25 -32.29 16.80
N ALA A 567 6.17 -32.99 15.67
CA ALA A 567 4.94 -33.65 15.22
C ALA A 567 4.48 -34.76 16.18
N LYS A 568 3.16 -34.99 16.22
CA LYS A 568 2.53 -36.11 16.92
C LYS A 568 3.07 -37.43 16.36
N GLY A 569 3.88 -38.15 17.15
CA GLY A 569 4.42 -39.47 16.80
C GLY A 569 5.91 -39.55 16.42
N ALA A 570 6.69 -38.47 16.53
CA ALA A 570 8.13 -38.54 16.24
C ALA A 570 8.91 -39.34 17.31
N THR A 571 9.35 -40.56 16.98
CA THR A 571 10.27 -41.38 17.80
C THR A 571 11.74 -41.03 17.51
N VAL A 572 12.58 -40.90 18.55
CA VAL A 572 14.04 -40.76 18.44
C VAL A 572 14.73 -42.00 19.05
N PRO A 573 15.84 -42.52 18.49
CA PRO A 573 16.48 -43.77 18.93
C PRO A 573 17.12 -43.66 20.33
N PRO A 574 17.20 -44.77 21.10
CA PRO A 574 17.75 -44.75 22.46
C PRO A 574 19.28 -44.77 22.48
N GLY A 575 19.91 -44.10 23.46
CA GLY A 575 21.23 -44.52 23.96
C GLY A 575 22.38 -43.51 24.05
N LYS A 576 22.18 -42.19 23.98
CA LYS A 576 23.27 -41.24 24.34
C LYS A 576 23.15 -40.78 25.79
N LYS A 577 24.16 -41.13 26.61
CA LYS A 577 24.38 -40.57 27.95
C LYS A 577 24.56 -39.05 27.83
N LEU A 578 23.85 -38.30 28.65
CA LEU A 578 23.86 -36.83 28.66
C LEU A 578 24.71 -36.35 29.84
N PHE A 579 25.40 -35.21 29.71
CA PHE A 579 26.27 -34.65 30.76
C PHE A 579 25.92 -33.19 31.05
N CYS A 580 25.94 -32.78 32.33
CA CYS A 580 25.62 -31.40 32.73
C CYS A 580 26.62 -30.40 32.13
N GLY A 581 26.13 -29.35 31.48
CA GLY A 581 26.98 -28.34 30.83
C GLY A 581 27.80 -27.48 31.79
N ASN A 582 27.40 -27.38 33.07
CA ASN A 582 28.13 -26.60 34.06
C ASN A 582 29.18 -27.44 34.82
N CYS A 583 28.80 -28.59 35.39
CA CYS A 583 29.70 -29.37 36.26
C CYS A 583 30.13 -30.74 35.70
N GLY A 584 29.75 -31.07 34.46
CA GLY A 584 30.22 -32.25 33.73
C GLY A 584 29.69 -33.61 34.21
N SER A 585 28.82 -33.66 35.23
CA SER A 585 28.30 -34.93 35.74
C SER A 585 27.28 -35.59 34.79
N GLU A 586 27.31 -36.92 34.70
CA GLU A 586 26.32 -37.70 33.94
C GLU A 586 24.90 -37.43 34.45
N ARG A 587 23.98 -37.14 33.54
CA ARG A 587 22.57 -36.85 33.80
C ARG A 587 21.67 -37.90 33.13
N LYS A 588 20.57 -38.22 33.82
CA LYS A 588 19.48 -39.00 33.22
C LYS A 588 18.75 -38.16 32.17
N GLN A 589 18.16 -38.84 31.20
CA GLN A 589 17.57 -38.21 30.00
C GLN A 589 16.35 -37.32 30.30
N ASP A 590 15.77 -37.46 31.50
CA ASP A 590 14.59 -36.76 32.01
C ASP A 590 14.89 -35.80 33.19
N ALA A 591 16.16 -35.60 33.56
CA ALA A 591 16.52 -34.75 34.71
C ALA A 591 16.33 -33.25 34.41
N LYS A 592 15.46 -32.57 35.18
CA LYS A 592 15.21 -31.11 35.08
C LYS A 592 16.27 -30.24 35.76
N PHE A 593 17.01 -30.81 36.71
CA PHE A 593 18.08 -30.14 37.46
C PHE A 593 19.27 -31.07 37.62
N CYS A 594 20.47 -30.50 37.64
CA CYS A 594 21.69 -31.25 37.91
C CYS A 594 21.71 -31.66 39.37
N ALA A 595 21.72 -32.97 39.64
CA ALA A 595 21.77 -33.50 41.00
C ALA A 595 23.05 -33.12 41.78
N LYS A 596 24.09 -32.65 41.08
CA LYS A 596 25.37 -32.27 41.70
C LYS A 596 25.52 -30.77 41.94
N CYS A 597 25.15 -29.91 40.98
CA CYS A 597 25.33 -28.46 41.10
C CYS A 597 24.02 -27.66 41.18
N GLY A 598 22.85 -28.32 41.14
CA GLY A 598 21.54 -27.67 41.25
C GLY A 598 21.11 -26.86 40.04
N GLN A 599 21.98 -26.70 39.03
CA GLN A 599 21.66 -25.92 37.83
C GLN A 599 20.58 -26.60 36.99
N ARG A 600 19.65 -25.80 36.49
CA ARG A 600 18.59 -26.23 35.57
C ARG A 600 19.23 -26.70 34.25
N LEU A 601 18.87 -27.91 33.80
CA LEU A 601 19.55 -28.68 32.76
C LEU A 601 19.03 -28.48 31.35
#